data_AF-A0A9E8MY82-F1
#
_entry.id   AF-A0A9E8MY82-F1
#
_cell.length_a   1.000
_cell.length_b   1.000
_cell.length_c   1.000
_cell.angle_alpha   90.00
_cell.angle_beta   90.00
_cell.angle_gamma   90.00
#
_symmetry.space_group_name_H-M   'P 1'
#
loop_
_entity.id
_entity.type
_entity.pdbx_description
1 polymer ?
#
loop_
_entity_poly.entity_id
_entity_poly.type
_entity_poly.pdbx_seq_one_letter_code
_entity_poly.pdbx_strand_id
1 'polypeptide(L)' 'MKADWGMGSAKYFGQEVTPFCKDLKAALNLFANFKPKSKFHPNWGKERVLQIIAESCKE' A
#
# COMPACT_ATOMS: atom_id res chain seq x y z
N MET A 1 6.27 -3.85 0.94
CA MET A 1 5.84 -2.60 1.61
C MET A 1 5.42 -2.94 3.03
N LYS A 2 5.81 -2.18 4.06
CA LYS A 2 5.58 -2.55 5.48
C LYS A 2 4.09 -2.74 5.81
N ALA A 3 3.23 -1.91 5.21
CA ALA A 3 1.78 -2.02 5.31
C ALA A 3 1.22 -3.33 4.69
N ASP A 4 1.71 -3.76 3.53
CA ASP A 4 1.26 -4.99 2.86
C ASP A 4 1.54 -6.24 3.73
N TRP A 5 2.75 -6.33 4.29
CA TRP A 5 3.11 -7.39 5.23
C TRP A 5 2.29 -7.33 6.54
N GLY A 6 2.09 -6.13 7.09
CA GLY A 6 1.27 -5.92 8.29
C GLY A 6 -0.21 -6.28 8.08
N MET A 7 -0.74 -6.02 6.89
CA MET A 7 -2.10 -6.41 6.53
C MET A 7 -2.23 -7.91 6.32
N GLY A 8 -1.23 -8.55 5.70
CA GLY A 8 -1.19 -10.02 5.57
C GLY A 8 -1.17 -10.71 6.94
N SER A 9 -0.34 -10.22 7.86
CA SER A 9 -0.31 -10.74 9.24
C SER A 9 -1.60 -10.45 9.98
N ALA A 10 -2.14 -9.23 9.87
CA ALA A 10 -3.40 -8.86 10.51
C ALA A 10 -4.55 -9.78 10.04
N LYS A 11 -4.67 -10.03 8.74
CA LYS A 11 -5.65 -10.99 8.20
C LYS A 11 -5.46 -12.40 8.76
N TYR A 12 -4.22 -12.87 8.88
CA TYR A 12 -3.91 -14.19 9.43
C TYR A 12 -4.27 -14.31 10.92
N PHE A 13 -4.04 -13.25 11.70
CA PHE A 13 -4.36 -13.19 13.13
C PHE A 13 -5.79 -12.69 13.42
N GLY A 14 -6.61 -12.41 12.40
CA GLY A 14 -7.96 -11.88 12.57
C GLY A 14 -8.02 -10.45 13.12
N GLN A 15 -6.96 -9.66 12.93
CA GLN A 15 -6.90 -8.25 13.33
C GLN A 15 -7.44 -7.33 12.23
N GLU A 16 -7.96 -6.18 12.65
CA GLU A 16 -8.46 -5.12 11.77
C GLU A 16 -7.35 -4.60 10.83
N VAL A 17 -7.61 -4.64 9.52
CA VAL A 17 -6.71 -4.08 8.50
C VAL A 17 -6.96 -2.60 8.21
N THR A 18 -8.08 -2.08 8.70
CA THR A 18 -8.57 -0.70 8.61
C THR A 18 -7.51 0.38 8.92
N PRO A 19 -6.67 0.28 9.98
CA PRO A 19 -5.63 1.28 10.24
C PRO A 19 -4.59 1.39 9.12
N PHE A 20 -4.30 0.29 8.41
CA PHE A 20 -3.30 0.27 7.33
C PHE A 20 -3.79 0.95 6.05
N CYS A 21 -5.11 1.09 5.86
CA CYS A 21 -5.69 1.81 4.72
C CYS A 21 -5.26 3.28 4.67
N LYS A 22 -5.04 3.91 5.84
CA LYS A 22 -4.54 5.29 5.94
C LYS A 22 -3.09 5.38 5.45
N ASP A 23 -2.26 4.42 5.83
CA ASP A 23 -0.86 4.34 5.41
C ASP A 23 -0.72 4.05 3.90
N LEU A 24 -1.60 3.21 3.34
CA LEU A 24 -1.65 2.95 1.90
C LEU A 24 -2.03 4.21 1.10
N LYS A 25 -3.03 4.97 1.55
CA LYS A 25 -3.40 6.25 0.93
C LYS A 25 -2.25 7.26 1.00
N ALA A 26 -1.56 7.34 2.13
CA ALA A 26 -0.38 8.21 2.29
C ALA A 26 0.75 7.80 1.32
N ALA A 27 1.01 6.50 1.19
CA ALA A 27 2.00 6.00 0.25
C ALA A 27 1.63 6.26 -1.22
N LEU A 28 0.35 6.20 -1.58
CA LEU A 28 -0.11 6.54 -2.93
C LEU A 28 0.20 7.99 -3.28
N ASN A 29 0.04 8.90 -2.31
CA ASN A 29 0.42 10.31 -2.47
C ASN A 29 1.95 10.48 -2.59
N LEU A 30 2.73 9.69 -1.84
CA LEU A 30 4.19 9.67 -2.01
C LEU A 30 4.59 9.18 -3.41
N PHE A 31 3.94 8.15 -3.94
CA PHE A 31 4.17 7.68 -5.32
C PHE A 31 3.78 8.73 -6.37
N ALA A 32 2.72 9.51 -6.16
CA ALA A 32 2.32 10.59 -7.07
C ALA A 32 3.36 11.72 -7.14
N ASN A 33 4.04 11.99 -6.02
CA ASN A 33 5.09 13.01 -5.92
C ASN A 33 6.51 12.46 -6.16
N PHE A 34 6.64 11.14 -6.32
CA PHE A 34 7.93 10.50 -6.52
C PHE A 34 8.42 10.71 -7.95
N LYS A 35 9.45 11.56 -8.10
CA LYS A 35 10.18 11.72 -9.35
C LYS A 35 11.36 10.73 -9.38
N PRO A 36 11.30 9.64 -10.18
CA PRO A 36 12.41 8.70 -10.26
C PRO A 36 13.64 9.41 -10.83
N LYS A 37 14.70 9.52 -10.01
CA LYS A 37 16.00 10.11 -10.44
C LYS A 37 16.81 9.18 -11.35
N SER A 38 16.39 7.93 -11.52
CA SER A 38 17.08 6.92 -12.31
C SER A 38 16.08 5.90 -12.86
N LYS A 39 16.36 5.35 -14.06
CA LYS A 39 15.56 4.31 -14.74
C LYS A 39 15.37 3.03 -13.94
N PHE A 40 16.21 2.79 -12.92
CA PHE A 40 16.13 1.61 -12.06
C PHE A 40 15.16 1.76 -10.88
N HIS A 41 14.55 2.94 -10.69
CA HIS A 41 13.58 3.09 -9.63
C HIS A 41 12.27 2.37 -9.98
N PRO A 42 11.76 1.50 -9.09
CA PRO A 42 10.52 0.79 -9.32
C PRO A 42 9.34 1.75 -9.36
N ASN A 43 8.55 1.71 -10.44
CA ASN A 43 7.30 2.47 -10.60
C ASN A 43 6.04 1.60 -10.40
N TRP A 44 6.19 0.27 -10.37
CA TRP A 44 5.13 -0.71 -10.18
C TRP A 44 4.53 -0.75 -8.75
N GLY A 45 5.12 -0.01 -7.81
CA GLY A 45 4.62 0.04 -6.43
C GLY A 45 3.24 0.71 -6.29
N LYS A 46 2.88 1.63 -7.20
CA LYS A 46 1.60 2.34 -7.18
C LYS A 46 0.42 1.41 -7.47
N GLU A 47 0.57 0.51 -8.45
CA GLU A 47 -0.49 -0.43 -8.86
C GLU A 47 -0.79 -1.44 -7.74
N ARG A 48 0.27 -1.93 -7.08
CA ARG A 48 0.16 -2.79 -5.90
C ARG A 48 -0.66 -2.14 -4.79
N VAL A 49 -0.41 -0.86 -4.49
CA VAL A 49 -1.15 -0.11 -3.46
C VAL A 49 -2.63 0.04 -3.82
N LEU A 50 -2.94 0.36 -5.08
CA LEU A 50 -4.31 0.46 -5.57
C LEU A 50 -5.07 -0.86 -5.43
N GLN A 51 -4.43 -1.98 -5.79
CA GLN A 51 -5.05 -3.30 -5.66
C GLN A 51 -5.35 -3.66 -4.20
N ILE A 52 -4.41 -3.42 -3.28
CA ILE A 52 -4.60 -3.72 -1.86
C ILE A 52 -5.73 -2.88 -1.26
N ILE A 53 -5.83 -1.59 -1.61
CA ILE A 53 -6.95 -0.72 -1.19
C ILE A 53 -8.26 -1.30 -1.71
N ALA A 54 -8.34 -1.69 -2.98
CA ALA A 54 -9.55 -2.26 -3.58
C ALA A 54 -9.95 -3.62 -2.96
N GLU A 55 -9.00 -4.42 -2.48
CA GLU A 55 -9.26 -5.75 -1.91
C GLU A 55 -9.53 -5.71 -0.40
N SER A 56 -8.91 -4.78 0.32
CA SER A 56 -8.85 -4.82 1.79
C SER A 56 -9.44 -3.59 2.48
N CYS A 57 -9.62 -2.50 1.75
CA CYS A 57 -10.21 -1.25 2.23
C CYS A 57 -11.53 -0.96 1.52
N LYS A 58 -12.30 -2.00 1.20
CA LYS A 58 -13.70 -1.85 0.78
C LYS A 58 -14.47 -1.33 1.99
N GLU A 59 -14.96 -0.10 1.88
CA GLU A 59 -16.03 0.42 2.74
C GLU A 59 -17.24 -0.53 2.73
#